data_AF-A0A9P8V5X8-F1
#
_entry.id   AF-A0A9P8V5X8-F1
#
_cell.length_a   1.000
_cell.length_b   1.000
_cell.length_c   1.000
_cell.angle_alpha   90.00
_cell.angle_beta   90.00
_cell.angle_gamma   90.00
#
_symmetry.space_group_name_H-M   'P 1'
#
loop_
_entity.id
_entity.type
_entity.pdbx_description
1 polymer ?
#
loop_
_entity_poly.entity_id
_entity_poly.type
_entity_poly.pdbx_seq_one_letter_code
_entity_poly.pdbx_strand_id
1 'polypeptide(L)'
;MSSLSDAEFQKQFESGELQIDRHDLLLRIAFIYLKEDLAWLPGVFAKVEKLHSLGLSFGKENFKFNRTLDVFYLSQMVAAVYRMTDGWDNQDVDGDNFDVFYAKHSDLLREDVWKNFYSPAFLAQPSTARFWRLPNLRDLTDTSDPLGGVRREGANSSHFTKLPRWSNLLKNTQRRQPNLPNDVLVDLAISTLKDTIARQRKHCPAIQPYSETQTRYYLKNTLDVPVGGLREDFWSWMYAFGTLLGQGALDAREWEADYSRERWESVEGRNQVLEPDLDGTRKSEVEFCGWPDGGVGGAVGGMGWVEELGSEEEVTFLAAVAAKEVETLDGEIGMNYAIRSHMLLGILRAVFETGQARVDAVEELKRQVVLTRRLDEDVAGPWIEKALGLMEPFAIDAQRPEDTSGWSLLLRRVLEENGQLFGRWQQWGGEPGKSNLFVLKPRWDLVTTGFDPKWQAWHKPQQYI
;
A
#
# COMPACT_ATOMS: atom_id res chain seq x y z
N MET A 1 14.92 -10.91 -31.75
CA MET A 1 14.39 -9.55 -31.53
C MET A 1 14.21 -8.89 -32.89
N SER A 2 13.14 -8.11 -33.02
CA SER A 2 12.71 -7.48 -34.28
C SER A 2 13.67 -6.35 -34.69
N SER A 3 13.99 -6.23 -35.98
CA SER A 3 14.86 -5.17 -36.52
C SER A 3 14.21 -3.79 -36.62
N LEU A 4 12.98 -3.64 -36.14
CA LEU A 4 12.23 -2.38 -36.18
C LEU A 4 12.78 -1.41 -35.15
N SER A 5 12.77 -0.11 -35.47
CA SER A 5 12.93 0.96 -34.46
C SER A 5 11.72 1.03 -33.53
N ASP A 6 11.85 1.68 -32.37
CA ASP A 6 10.75 1.80 -31.40
C ASP A 6 9.53 2.54 -31.99
N ALA A 7 9.77 3.58 -32.81
CA ALA A 7 8.70 4.31 -33.50
C ALA A 7 7.98 3.45 -34.57
N GLU A 8 8.73 2.65 -35.34
CA GLU A 8 8.14 1.74 -36.33
C GLU A 8 7.36 0.61 -35.64
N PHE A 9 7.89 0.10 -34.53
CA PHE A 9 7.23 -0.91 -33.70
C PHE A 9 5.89 -0.41 -33.17
N GLN A 10 5.87 0.78 -32.57
CA GLN A 10 4.65 1.41 -32.07
C GLN A 10 3.64 1.62 -33.19
N LYS A 11 4.07 2.17 -34.35
CA LYS A 11 3.19 2.40 -35.49
C LYS A 11 2.57 1.10 -36.04
N GLN A 12 3.34 0.02 -36.12
CA GLN A 12 2.83 -1.28 -36.56
C GLN A 12 1.84 -1.88 -35.55
N PHE A 13 2.09 -1.69 -34.24
CA PHE A 13 1.14 -2.08 -33.21
C PHE A 13 -0.17 -1.27 -33.30
N GLU A 14 -0.08 0.06 -33.39
CA GLU A 14 -1.25 0.95 -33.46
C GLU A 14 -2.09 0.77 -34.73
N SER A 15 -1.45 0.39 -35.85
CA SER A 15 -2.15 0.04 -37.10
C SER A 15 -2.74 -1.37 -37.10
N GLY A 16 -2.45 -2.19 -36.09
CA GLY A 16 -2.89 -3.58 -35.99
C GLY A 16 -2.09 -4.56 -36.85
N GLU A 17 -1.03 -4.10 -37.54
CA GLU A 17 -0.12 -4.94 -38.32
C GLU A 17 0.71 -5.87 -37.43
N LEU A 18 0.97 -5.46 -36.17
CA LEU A 18 1.72 -6.23 -35.18
C LEU A 18 0.82 -6.64 -34.00
N GLN A 19 0.76 -7.95 -33.73
CA GLN A 19 0.12 -8.51 -32.54
C GLN A 19 1.14 -8.62 -31.39
N ILE A 20 0.71 -8.32 -30.17
CA ILE A 20 1.53 -8.46 -28.95
C ILE A 20 1.16 -9.76 -28.24
N ASP A 21 1.84 -10.84 -28.60
CA ASP A 21 1.58 -12.20 -28.12
C ASP A 21 2.73 -12.81 -27.28
N ARG A 22 3.86 -12.10 -27.19
CA ARG A 22 5.05 -12.51 -26.42
C ARG A 22 5.43 -11.48 -25.36
N HIS A 23 6.05 -11.96 -24.28
CA HIS A 23 6.46 -11.14 -23.15
C HIS A 23 7.44 -10.03 -23.56
N ASP A 24 8.44 -10.33 -24.40
CA ASP A 24 9.40 -9.35 -24.90
C ASP A 24 8.76 -8.23 -25.72
N LEU A 25 7.72 -8.54 -26.49
CA LEU A 25 6.95 -7.54 -27.26
C LEU A 25 6.12 -6.65 -26.33
N LEU A 26 5.53 -7.23 -25.28
CA LEU A 26 4.78 -6.47 -24.28
C LEU A 26 5.70 -5.56 -23.44
N LEU A 27 6.88 -6.03 -23.08
CA LEU A 27 7.89 -5.20 -22.41
C LEU A 27 8.26 -3.99 -23.27
N ARG A 28 8.41 -4.18 -24.60
CA ARG A 28 8.76 -3.12 -25.54
C ARG A 28 7.69 -2.05 -25.65
N ILE A 29 6.42 -2.43 -25.82
CA ILE A 29 5.33 -1.43 -25.89
C ILE A 29 5.16 -0.69 -24.57
N ALA A 30 5.31 -1.38 -23.44
CA ALA A 30 5.27 -0.78 -22.11
C ALA A 30 6.43 0.22 -21.89
N PHE A 31 7.64 -0.13 -22.33
CA PHE A 31 8.81 0.75 -22.29
C PHE A 31 8.59 2.02 -23.12
N ILE A 32 8.08 1.89 -24.35
CA ILE A 32 7.74 3.04 -25.21
C ILE A 32 6.74 3.95 -24.49
N TYR A 33 5.68 3.39 -23.92
CA TYR A 33 4.69 4.19 -23.17
C TYR A 33 5.24 4.84 -21.91
N LEU A 34 6.19 4.21 -21.22
CA LEU A 34 6.85 4.83 -20.08
C LEU A 34 7.66 6.05 -20.52
N LYS A 35 8.36 5.98 -21.66
CA LYS A 35 9.17 7.08 -22.21
C LYS A 35 8.35 8.31 -22.60
N GLU A 36 7.18 8.12 -23.19
CA GLU A 36 6.30 9.20 -23.63
C GLU A 36 6.00 10.23 -22.51
N ASP A 37 5.98 9.80 -21.25
CA ASP A 37 5.67 10.64 -20.08
C ASP A 37 6.72 10.51 -18.95
N LEU A 38 8.02 10.39 -19.27
CA LEU A 38 9.08 10.43 -18.25
C LEU A 38 9.15 11.77 -17.49
N ALA A 39 8.43 12.79 -17.99
CA ALA A 39 8.20 14.04 -17.27
C ALA A 39 7.14 13.83 -16.17
N TRP A 40 7.58 13.30 -15.02
CA TRP A 40 6.90 13.36 -13.71
C TRP A 40 5.35 13.34 -13.74
N LEU A 41 4.78 12.13 -13.66
CA LEU A 41 3.34 11.82 -13.66
C LEU A 41 2.74 11.81 -15.09
N PRO A 42 2.09 10.70 -15.49
CA PRO A 42 1.12 9.98 -14.65
C PRO A 42 1.56 8.57 -14.17
N GLY A 43 2.85 8.32 -13.92
CA GLY A 43 3.33 7.16 -13.13
C GLY A 43 2.97 5.76 -13.67
N VAL A 44 3.38 4.70 -12.96
CA VAL A 44 3.14 3.30 -13.38
C VAL A 44 1.65 2.97 -13.51
N PHE A 45 0.78 3.57 -12.70
CA PHE A 45 -0.65 3.24 -12.69
C PHE A 45 -1.36 3.63 -13.99
N ALA A 46 -1.17 4.85 -14.50
CA ALA A 46 -1.82 5.26 -15.75
C ALA A 46 -1.34 4.44 -16.94
N LYS A 47 -0.09 3.97 -16.90
CA LYS A 47 0.46 3.08 -17.93
C LYS A 47 -0.17 1.69 -17.87
N VAL A 48 -0.43 1.14 -16.68
CA VAL A 48 -1.23 -0.10 -16.56
C VAL A 48 -2.64 0.10 -17.13
N GLU A 49 -3.32 1.21 -16.82
CA GLU A 49 -4.64 1.50 -17.39
C GLU A 49 -4.59 1.60 -18.92
N LYS A 50 -3.56 2.24 -19.48
CA LYS A 50 -3.33 2.30 -20.94
C LYS A 50 -3.16 0.89 -21.52
N LEU A 51 -2.34 0.03 -20.92
CA LEU A 51 -2.15 -1.36 -21.36
C LEU A 51 -3.47 -2.15 -21.28
N HIS A 52 -4.20 -2.04 -20.17
CA HIS A 52 -5.48 -2.74 -19.98
C HIS A 52 -6.53 -2.30 -20.99
N SER A 53 -6.61 -1.01 -21.31
CA SER A 53 -7.53 -0.48 -22.34
C SER A 53 -7.27 -1.05 -23.73
N LEU A 54 -6.03 -1.49 -24.00
CA LEU A 54 -5.60 -2.14 -25.23
C LEU A 54 -5.70 -3.67 -25.16
N GLY A 55 -6.24 -4.22 -24.06
CA GLY A 55 -6.36 -5.66 -23.85
C GLY A 55 -5.04 -6.35 -23.50
N LEU A 56 -4.01 -5.60 -23.12
CA LEU A 56 -2.67 -6.09 -22.81
C LEU A 56 -2.47 -6.28 -21.29
N SER A 57 -1.78 -7.35 -20.92
CA SER A 57 -1.40 -7.66 -19.53
C SER A 57 -0.19 -8.59 -19.53
N PHE A 58 0.72 -8.40 -18.57
CA PHE A 58 1.85 -9.29 -18.31
C PHE A 58 1.39 -10.61 -17.69
N GLY A 59 0.26 -10.60 -16.99
CA GLY A 59 -0.34 -11.80 -16.47
C GLY A 59 -0.90 -12.71 -17.57
N LYS A 60 -0.65 -14.01 -17.41
CA LYS A 60 -1.19 -15.08 -18.27
C LYS A 60 -2.21 -15.91 -17.51
N GLU A 61 -3.11 -16.57 -18.25
CA GLU A 61 -4.12 -17.47 -17.69
C GLU A 61 -4.91 -16.82 -16.55
N ASN A 62 -4.86 -17.39 -15.34
CA ASN A 62 -5.55 -16.93 -14.15
C ASN A 62 -5.03 -15.59 -13.60
N PHE A 63 -3.91 -15.08 -14.11
CA PHE A 63 -3.36 -13.78 -13.73
C PHE A 63 -3.56 -12.71 -14.79
N LYS A 64 -4.29 -12.99 -15.88
CA LYS A 64 -4.57 -11.96 -16.90
C LYS A 64 -5.31 -10.78 -16.29
N PHE A 65 -4.83 -9.57 -16.56
CA PHE A 65 -5.28 -8.29 -15.98
C PHE A 65 -5.14 -8.22 -14.45
N ASN A 66 -4.17 -8.96 -13.89
CA ASN A 66 -3.80 -8.81 -12.49
C ASN A 66 -3.04 -7.49 -12.31
N ARG A 67 -3.72 -6.50 -11.71
CA ARG A 67 -3.17 -5.17 -11.48
C ARG A 67 -1.84 -5.22 -10.72
N THR A 68 -1.73 -6.09 -9.72
CA THR A 68 -0.48 -6.20 -8.97
C THR A 68 0.67 -6.64 -9.86
N LEU A 69 0.46 -7.71 -10.64
CA LEU A 69 1.49 -8.23 -11.51
C LEU A 69 1.88 -7.23 -12.62
N ASP A 70 0.89 -6.53 -13.17
CA ASP A 70 1.12 -5.57 -14.25
C ASP A 70 1.85 -4.31 -13.77
N VAL A 71 1.48 -3.78 -12.59
CA VAL A 71 2.21 -2.67 -11.96
C VAL A 71 3.62 -3.09 -11.58
N PHE A 72 3.82 -4.32 -11.07
CA PHE A 72 5.15 -4.84 -10.74
C PHE A 72 6.11 -4.74 -11.92
N TYR A 73 5.72 -5.21 -13.11
CA TYR A 73 6.59 -5.15 -14.28
C TYR A 73 6.96 -3.73 -14.69
N LEU A 74 6.01 -2.78 -14.62
CA LEU A 74 6.31 -1.38 -14.88
C LEU A 74 7.21 -0.76 -13.80
N SER A 75 7.01 -1.10 -12.52
CA SER A 75 7.91 -0.68 -11.45
C SER A 75 9.33 -1.21 -11.64
N GLN A 76 9.49 -2.47 -12.07
CA GLN A 76 10.81 -3.03 -12.42
C GLN A 76 11.45 -2.30 -13.60
N MET A 77 10.68 -1.93 -14.63
CA MET A 77 11.18 -1.10 -15.74
C MET A 77 11.63 0.27 -15.27
N VAL A 78 10.85 0.93 -14.41
CA VAL A 78 11.21 2.25 -13.88
C VAL A 78 12.48 2.17 -13.03
N ALA A 79 12.64 1.13 -12.21
CA ALA A 79 13.89 0.87 -11.50
C ALA A 79 15.07 0.64 -12.47
N ALA A 80 14.87 -0.12 -13.55
CA ALA A 80 15.89 -0.31 -14.58
C ALA A 80 16.28 1.01 -15.28
N VAL A 81 15.30 1.84 -15.66
CA VAL A 81 15.54 3.17 -16.24
C VAL A 81 16.32 4.03 -15.26
N TYR A 82 15.90 4.06 -14.00
CA TYR A 82 16.55 4.82 -12.94
C TYR A 82 18.02 4.43 -12.74
N ARG A 83 18.34 3.13 -12.85
CA ARG A 83 19.72 2.61 -12.81
C ARG A 83 20.55 2.95 -14.05
N MET A 84 19.92 3.28 -15.19
CA MET A 84 20.65 3.68 -16.40
C MET A 84 21.08 5.14 -16.39
N THR A 85 20.36 6.01 -15.70
CA THR A 85 20.55 7.46 -15.78
C THR A 85 21.62 8.02 -14.82
N ASP A 86 22.51 7.18 -14.28
CA ASP A 86 23.57 7.51 -13.28
C ASP A 86 23.15 8.60 -12.26
N GLY A 87 21.89 8.55 -11.80
CA GLY A 87 21.27 9.55 -10.94
C GLY A 87 21.19 10.96 -11.54
N TRP A 88 19.98 11.41 -11.92
CA TRP A 88 19.57 12.81 -12.21
C TRP A 88 20.43 13.68 -13.14
N ASP A 89 21.62 13.26 -13.58
CA ASP A 89 22.47 13.98 -14.50
C ASP A 89 21.99 13.70 -15.92
N ASN A 90 21.34 14.72 -16.48
CA ASN A 90 20.73 14.81 -17.82
C ASN A 90 21.75 14.61 -18.96
N GLN A 91 22.38 13.44 -19.07
CA GLN A 91 23.14 13.08 -20.27
C GLN A 91 22.48 11.88 -20.93
N ASP A 92 21.83 12.17 -22.06
CA ASP A 92 21.34 11.28 -23.11
C ASP A 92 21.46 9.79 -22.76
N VAL A 93 20.39 9.27 -22.19
CA VAL A 93 20.28 7.85 -21.91
C VAL A 93 20.26 7.14 -23.27
N ASP A 94 21.17 6.19 -23.47
CA ASP A 94 21.06 5.10 -24.46
C ASP A 94 19.73 4.31 -24.35
N GLY A 95 18.84 4.68 -23.42
CA GLY A 95 17.46 4.25 -23.25
C GLY A 95 16.51 4.72 -24.35
N ASP A 96 17.03 5.21 -25.48
CA ASP A 96 16.22 5.39 -26.67
C ASP A 96 15.95 4.08 -27.44
N ASN A 97 16.67 3.02 -27.11
CA ASN A 97 16.54 1.71 -27.75
C ASN A 97 16.18 0.62 -26.73
N PHE A 98 14.97 0.06 -26.86
CA PHE A 98 14.52 -1.06 -26.03
C PHE A 98 15.48 -2.25 -26.01
N ASP A 99 16.12 -2.61 -27.12
CA ASP A 99 17.00 -3.77 -27.18
C ASP A 99 18.25 -3.57 -26.31
N VAL A 100 18.81 -2.36 -26.29
CA VAL A 100 19.95 -1.98 -25.42
C VAL A 100 19.53 -2.00 -23.96
N PHE A 101 18.38 -1.39 -23.65
CA PHE A 101 17.78 -1.39 -22.32
C PHE A 101 17.57 -2.82 -21.79
N TYR A 102 16.93 -3.67 -22.61
CA TYR A 102 16.63 -5.05 -22.23
C TYR A 102 17.90 -5.89 -22.08
N ALA A 103 18.90 -5.73 -22.94
CA ALA A 103 20.16 -6.46 -22.80
C ALA A 103 20.85 -6.19 -21.45
N LYS A 104 20.78 -4.95 -20.95
CA LYS A 104 21.40 -4.53 -19.68
C LYS A 104 20.60 -4.92 -18.44
N HIS A 105 19.26 -4.97 -18.54
CA HIS A 105 18.35 -5.13 -17.40
C HIS A 105 17.42 -6.34 -17.51
N SER A 106 17.75 -7.31 -18.37
CA SER A 106 16.93 -8.50 -18.60
C SER A 106 16.65 -9.26 -17.31
N ASP A 107 17.57 -9.27 -16.34
CA ASP A 107 17.44 -9.93 -15.04
C ASP A 107 16.20 -9.45 -14.24
N LEU A 108 15.87 -8.16 -14.33
CA LEU A 108 14.70 -7.56 -13.70
C LEU A 108 13.39 -7.78 -14.48
N LEU A 109 13.48 -8.16 -15.75
CA LEU A 109 12.37 -8.09 -16.71
C LEU A 109 11.95 -9.46 -17.27
N ARG A 110 12.61 -10.56 -16.90
CA ARG A 110 12.22 -11.91 -17.35
C ARG A 110 10.77 -12.24 -17.02
N GLU A 111 10.14 -13.07 -17.85
CA GLU A 111 8.73 -13.46 -17.71
C GLU A 111 8.42 -14.16 -16.36
N ASP A 112 9.39 -14.85 -15.77
CA ASP A 112 9.23 -15.58 -14.51
C ASP A 112 9.80 -14.84 -13.30
N VAL A 113 10.36 -13.63 -13.49
CA VAL A 113 11.04 -12.89 -12.42
C VAL A 113 10.10 -12.58 -11.25
N TRP A 114 8.81 -12.38 -11.50
CA TRP A 114 7.82 -12.09 -10.46
C TRP A 114 7.72 -13.20 -9.40
N LYS A 115 8.08 -14.46 -9.73
CA LYS A 115 8.04 -15.60 -8.79
C LYS A 115 9.02 -15.46 -7.64
N ASN A 116 10.02 -14.60 -7.83
CA ASN A 116 10.96 -14.23 -6.77
C ASN A 116 10.32 -13.28 -5.75
N PHE A 117 9.34 -12.49 -6.18
CA PHE A 117 8.73 -11.39 -5.41
C PHE A 117 7.36 -11.75 -4.84
N TYR A 118 6.61 -12.57 -5.54
CA TYR A 118 5.25 -12.93 -5.17
C TYR A 118 5.05 -14.44 -5.08
N SER A 119 4.27 -14.87 -4.08
CA SER A 119 3.71 -16.22 -4.08
C SER A 119 2.50 -16.29 -5.01
N PRO A 120 2.30 -17.39 -5.77
CA PRO A 120 1.12 -17.53 -6.64
C PRO A 120 -0.21 -17.41 -5.89
N ALA A 121 -0.28 -17.94 -4.66
CA ALA A 121 -1.47 -17.85 -3.82
C ALA A 121 -1.82 -16.40 -3.46
N PHE A 122 -0.82 -15.53 -3.27
CA PHE A 122 -1.04 -14.12 -2.99
C PHE A 122 -1.57 -13.36 -4.21
N LEU A 123 -1.01 -13.62 -5.41
CA LEU A 123 -1.50 -13.02 -6.66
C LEU A 123 -2.91 -13.49 -7.02
N ALA A 124 -3.28 -14.72 -6.67
CA ALA A 124 -4.61 -15.27 -6.92
C ALA A 124 -5.71 -14.65 -6.04
N GLN A 125 -5.36 -13.88 -5.01
CA GLN A 125 -6.36 -13.22 -4.16
C GLN A 125 -7.14 -12.17 -4.98
N PRO A 126 -8.48 -12.12 -4.89
CA PRO A 126 -9.28 -11.14 -5.62
C PRO A 126 -8.87 -9.68 -5.35
N SER A 127 -8.45 -9.37 -4.13
CA SER A 127 -7.96 -8.04 -3.76
C SER A 127 -6.62 -7.71 -4.42
N THR A 128 -5.65 -8.63 -4.41
CA THR A 128 -4.35 -8.47 -5.09
C THR A 128 -4.50 -8.35 -6.61
N ALA A 129 -5.43 -9.08 -7.20
CA ALA A 129 -5.70 -8.97 -8.64
C ALA A 129 -6.27 -7.60 -9.03
N ARG A 130 -6.98 -6.93 -8.12
CA ARG A 130 -7.68 -5.66 -8.38
C ARG A 130 -6.93 -4.41 -7.91
N PHE A 131 -6.04 -4.54 -6.94
CA PHE A 131 -5.32 -3.43 -6.31
C PHE A 131 -3.83 -3.73 -6.31
N TRP A 132 -3.01 -2.70 -6.54
CA TRP A 132 -1.55 -2.79 -6.41
C TRP A 132 -1.15 -3.05 -4.95
N ARG A 133 -0.43 -4.15 -4.75
CA ARG A 133 0.16 -4.54 -3.47
C ARG A 133 1.63 -4.84 -3.65
N LEU A 134 2.44 -4.40 -2.69
CA LEU A 134 3.86 -4.69 -2.69
C LEU A 134 4.14 -6.20 -2.59
N PRO A 135 5.28 -6.66 -3.13
CA PRO A 135 5.78 -8.02 -2.99
C PRO A 135 5.70 -8.62 -1.58
N ASN A 136 5.30 -9.90 -1.49
CA ASN A 136 5.15 -10.62 -0.21
C ASN A 136 6.32 -11.58 0.10
N LEU A 137 7.27 -11.78 -0.82
CA LEU A 137 8.45 -12.63 -0.62
C LEU A 137 9.77 -11.87 -0.40
N ARG A 138 9.91 -10.68 -0.99
CA ARG A 138 11.09 -9.80 -0.87
C ARG A 138 10.68 -8.35 -1.13
N ASP A 139 11.55 -7.38 -0.90
CA ASP A 139 11.22 -5.99 -1.19
C ASP A 139 11.11 -5.75 -2.72
N LEU A 140 10.33 -4.76 -3.12
CA LEU A 140 10.36 -4.31 -4.52
C LEU A 140 11.77 -3.77 -4.83
N THR A 141 12.20 -3.90 -6.09
CA THR A 141 13.56 -3.49 -6.46
C THR A 141 13.80 -2.01 -6.13
N ASP A 142 14.92 -1.74 -5.47
CA ASP A 142 15.39 -0.42 -5.04
C ASP A 142 14.50 0.28 -3.99
N THR A 143 13.54 -0.41 -3.39
CA THR A 143 12.61 0.19 -2.41
C THR A 143 13.00 -0.03 -0.95
N SER A 144 14.23 -0.44 -0.65
CA SER A 144 14.74 -0.62 0.71
C SER A 144 15.46 0.62 1.27
N ASP A 145 15.71 1.60 0.41
CA ASP A 145 16.60 2.73 0.63
C ASP A 145 15.99 4.03 0.09
N PRO A 146 16.53 5.20 0.48
CA PRO A 146 16.07 6.48 -0.05
C PRO A 146 16.20 6.55 -1.57
N LEU A 147 15.31 7.31 -2.20
CA LEU A 147 15.43 7.64 -3.60
C LEU A 147 16.74 8.42 -3.81
N GLY A 148 17.62 7.97 -4.71
CA GLY A 148 18.98 8.53 -4.85
C GLY A 148 20.08 7.74 -4.14
N GLY A 149 19.73 7.02 -3.07
CA GLY A 149 20.68 6.37 -2.16
C GLY A 149 20.67 4.84 -2.24
N VAL A 150 20.36 4.26 -3.40
CA VAL A 150 20.17 2.81 -3.55
C VAL A 150 21.43 2.05 -3.13
N ARG A 151 21.35 1.32 -2.01
CA ARG A 151 22.43 0.41 -1.61
C ARG A 151 22.43 -0.78 -2.58
N ARG A 152 23.60 -1.14 -3.11
CA ARG A 152 23.72 -2.34 -3.97
C ARG A 152 23.46 -3.58 -3.13
N GLU A 153 22.26 -4.15 -3.25
CA GLU A 153 21.91 -5.39 -2.57
C GLU A 153 22.53 -6.61 -3.26
N GLY A 154 22.87 -7.64 -2.48
CA GLY A 154 23.16 -8.96 -3.03
C GLY A 154 21.88 -9.66 -3.47
N ALA A 155 21.97 -10.58 -4.44
CA ALA A 155 20.84 -11.28 -5.07
C ALA A 155 19.89 -12.08 -4.12
N ASN A 156 20.25 -12.20 -2.84
CA ASN A 156 19.52 -12.93 -1.78
C ASN A 156 19.02 -12.00 -0.65
N SER A 157 18.78 -10.72 -0.93
CA SER A 157 18.29 -9.77 0.07
C SER A 157 16.91 -10.15 0.62
N SER A 158 16.73 -9.93 1.92
CA SER A 158 15.52 -10.23 2.69
C SER A 158 14.45 -9.13 2.52
N HIS A 159 13.26 -9.36 3.09
CA HIS A 159 12.13 -8.44 3.06
C HIS A 159 12.23 -7.42 4.22
N PHE A 160 13.17 -6.47 4.09
CA PHE A 160 13.52 -5.52 5.15
C PHE A 160 12.42 -4.52 5.46
N THR A 161 11.63 -4.11 4.46
CA THR A 161 10.61 -3.07 4.67
C THR A 161 9.35 -3.54 5.38
N LYS A 162 9.11 -4.85 5.48
CA LYS A 162 7.82 -5.39 5.97
C LYS A 162 7.54 -5.02 7.41
N LEU A 163 8.45 -5.33 8.32
CA LEU A 163 8.26 -5.08 9.75
C LEU A 163 8.25 -3.58 10.09
N PRO A 164 9.15 -2.72 9.56
CA PRO A 164 9.05 -1.27 9.72
C PRO A 164 7.74 -0.69 9.16
N ARG A 165 7.26 -1.18 8.01
CA ARG A 165 5.97 -0.74 7.44
C ARG A 165 4.82 -1.09 8.36
N TRP A 166 4.82 -2.32 8.87
CA TRP A 166 3.80 -2.80 9.79
C TRP A 166 3.83 -2.05 11.14
N SER A 167 5.01 -1.78 11.72
CA SER A 167 5.13 -1.00 12.96
C SER A 167 4.67 0.45 12.75
N ASN A 168 5.00 1.05 11.60
CA ASN A 168 4.52 2.39 11.24
C ASN A 168 2.99 2.42 11.08
N LEU A 169 2.37 1.35 10.59
CA LEU A 169 0.91 1.25 10.55
C LEU A 169 0.31 1.22 11.96
N LEU A 170 0.89 0.46 12.89
CA LEU A 170 0.45 0.42 14.28
C LEU A 170 0.54 1.81 14.93
N LYS A 171 1.69 2.49 14.81
CA LYS A 171 1.88 3.87 15.29
C LYS A 171 0.80 4.81 14.76
N ASN A 172 0.54 4.74 13.46
CA ASN A 172 -0.50 5.54 12.82
C ASN A 172 -1.92 5.19 13.30
N THR A 173 -2.16 3.91 13.60
CA THR A 173 -3.44 3.43 14.12
C THR A 173 -3.68 3.95 15.54
N GLN A 174 -2.69 3.84 16.44
CA GLN A 174 -2.74 4.40 17.79
C GLN A 174 -3.06 5.91 17.77
N ARG A 175 -2.44 6.65 16.86
CA ARG A 175 -2.69 8.09 16.70
C ARG A 175 -4.10 8.41 16.19
N ARG A 176 -4.63 7.62 15.25
CA ARG A 176 -5.89 7.92 14.54
C ARG A 176 -7.12 7.32 15.20
N GLN A 177 -6.94 6.24 15.97
CA GLN A 177 -8.00 5.49 16.62
C GLN A 177 -7.70 5.34 18.12
N PRO A 178 -7.77 6.43 18.91
CA PRO A 178 -7.45 6.40 20.34
C PRO A 178 -8.51 5.68 21.20
N ASN A 179 -9.45 4.97 20.57
CA ASN A 179 -10.59 4.35 21.28
C ASN A 179 -10.20 3.06 22.00
N LEU A 180 -9.10 2.42 21.58
CA LEU A 180 -8.57 1.22 22.21
C LEU A 180 -7.33 1.56 23.04
N PRO A 181 -7.18 0.95 24.24
CA PRO A 181 -5.94 1.02 25.00
C PRO A 181 -4.71 0.56 24.19
N ASN A 182 -3.56 1.21 24.41
CA ASN A 182 -2.34 0.94 23.64
C ASN A 182 -1.83 -0.50 23.79
N ASP A 183 -1.93 -1.07 24.99
CA ASP A 183 -1.60 -2.47 25.29
C ASP A 183 -2.47 -3.43 24.46
N VAL A 184 -3.78 -3.17 24.38
CA VAL A 184 -4.70 -3.95 23.53
C VAL A 184 -4.30 -3.87 22.06
N LEU A 185 -3.93 -2.68 21.57
CA LEU A 185 -3.49 -2.50 20.19
C LEU A 185 -2.18 -3.26 19.90
N VAL A 186 -1.21 -3.22 20.81
CA VAL A 186 0.06 -3.95 20.67
C VAL A 186 -0.18 -5.47 20.68
N ASP A 187 -1.02 -5.96 21.59
CA ASP A 187 -1.36 -7.39 21.66
C ASP A 187 -2.08 -7.88 20.40
N LEU A 188 -3.04 -7.10 19.88
CA LEU A 188 -3.69 -7.38 18.60
C LEU A 188 -2.68 -7.38 17.45
N ALA A 189 -1.78 -6.41 17.41
CA ALA A 189 -0.77 -6.31 16.38
C ALA A 189 0.12 -7.58 16.37
N ILE A 190 0.70 -7.93 17.52
CA ILE A 190 1.61 -9.08 17.61
C ILE A 190 0.90 -10.40 17.29
N SER A 191 -0.29 -10.61 17.86
CA SER A 191 -1.06 -11.84 17.62
C SER A 191 -1.43 -11.99 16.14
N THR A 192 -1.99 -10.94 15.51
CA THR A 192 -2.36 -10.99 14.10
C THR A 192 -1.16 -11.13 13.17
N LEU A 193 -0.02 -10.50 13.48
CA LEU A 193 1.22 -10.66 12.72
C LEU A 193 1.69 -12.12 12.75
N LYS A 194 1.75 -12.72 13.94
CA LYS A 194 2.18 -14.11 14.14
C LYS A 194 1.27 -15.10 13.40
N ASP A 195 -0.05 -14.95 13.57
CA ASP A 195 -1.04 -15.83 12.95
C ASP A 195 -1.04 -15.70 11.42
N THR A 196 -0.94 -14.47 10.91
CA THR A 196 -0.91 -14.21 9.46
C THR A 196 0.33 -14.82 8.81
N ILE A 197 1.51 -14.62 9.40
CA ILE A 197 2.76 -15.22 8.89
C ILE A 197 2.68 -16.75 8.95
N ALA A 198 2.16 -17.32 10.03
CA ALA A 198 2.00 -18.77 10.16
C ALA A 198 1.07 -19.33 9.07
N ARG A 199 -0.07 -18.69 8.83
CA ARG A 199 -1.04 -19.05 7.78
C ARG A 199 -0.41 -18.95 6.39
N GLN A 200 0.26 -17.85 6.09
CA GLN A 200 0.97 -17.63 4.84
C GLN A 200 2.03 -18.71 4.58
N ARG A 201 2.84 -19.03 5.59
CA ARG A 201 3.92 -20.04 5.49
C ARG A 201 3.41 -21.46 5.28
N LYS A 202 2.18 -21.78 5.72
CA LYS A 202 1.53 -23.06 5.42
C LYS A 202 1.42 -23.31 3.91
N HIS A 203 1.23 -22.26 3.14
CA HIS A 203 1.09 -22.33 1.68
C HIS A 203 2.38 -21.95 0.93
N CYS A 204 3.24 -21.13 1.55
CA CYS A 204 4.50 -20.69 0.94
C CYS A 204 5.63 -20.63 1.99
N PRO A 205 6.43 -21.71 2.16
CA PRO A 205 7.51 -21.76 3.14
C PRO A 205 8.62 -20.71 2.97
N ALA A 206 8.70 -20.09 1.78
CA ALA A 206 9.67 -19.04 1.44
C ALA A 206 9.40 -17.70 2.16
N ILE A 207 8.17 -17.46 2.63
CA ILE A 207 7.81 -16.26 3.39
C ILE A 207 8.61 -16.20 4.69
N GLN A 208 9.23 -15.08 5.04
CA GLN A 208 10.05 -14.96 6.26
C GLN A 208 9.27 -15.38 7.53
N PRO A 209 9.84 -16.21 8.41
CA PRO A 209 9.19 -16.61 9.65
C PRO A 209 9.04 -15.43 10.61
N TYR A 210 8.01 -15.50 11.46
CA TYR A 210 7.82 -14.56 12.55
C TYR A 210 9.05 -14.54 13.45
N SER A 211 9.40 -13.34 13.95
CA SER A 211 10.45 -13.19 14.94
C SER A 211 10.05 -12.25 16.07
N GLU A 212 10.04 -12.75 17.31
CA GLU A 212 9.71 -11.97 18.50
C GLU A 212 10.72 -10.83 18.69
N THR A 213 12.02 -11.10 18.55
CA THR A 213 13.07 -10.06 18.64
C THR A 213 12.85 -8.95 17.62
N GLN A 214 12.69 -9.29 16.34
CA GLN A 214 12.53 -8.30 15.28
C GLN A 214 11.24 -7.49 15.45
N THR A 215 10.15 -8.16 15.84
CA THR A 215 8.87 -7.50 16.09
C THR A 215 8.99 -6.49 17.22
N ARG A 216 9.57 -6.90 18.37
CA ARG A 216 9.73 -6.03 19.53
C ARG A 216 10.70 -4.88 19.29
N TYR A 217 11.75 -5.11 18.50
CA TYR A 217 12.66 -4.06 18.07
C TYR A 217 11.92 -2.92 17.36
N TYR A 218 11.18 -3.24 16.30
CA TYR A 218 10.46 -2.21 15.54
C TYR A 218 9.28 -1.63 16.30
N LEU A 219 8.61 -2.39 17.17
CA LEU A 219 7.63 -1.83 18.07
C LEU A 219 8.26 -0.77 18.98
N LYS A 220 9.40 -1.05 19.60
CA LYS A 220 10.10 -0.08 20.45
C LYS A 220 10.54 1.14 19.64
N ASN A 221 11.34 0.93 18.59
CA ASN A 221 12.00 2.04 17.89
C ASN A 221 11.07 2.86 16.99
N THR A 222 10.01 2.27 16.43
CA THR A 222 9.03 3.04 15.67
C THR A 222 8.08 3.83 16.59
N LEU A 223 7.77 3.31 17.79
CA LEU A 223 6.89 3.96 18.77
C LEU A 223 7.61 5.02 19.63
N ASP A 224 8.92 4.88 19.86
CA ASP A 224 9.70 5.73 20.77
C ASP A 224 10.35 6.96 20.12
N VAL A 225 10.25 7.17 18.79
CA VAL A 225 10.79 8.40 18.17
C VAL A 225 10.06 9.63 18.76
N PRO A 226 10.70 10.44 19.63
CA PRO A 226 10.11 11.65 20.16
C PRO A 226 10.34 12.69 19.08
N VAL A 227 9.30 12.98 18.33
CA VAL A 227 9.49 13.89 17.21
C VAL A 227 9.50 15.31 17.75
N GLY A 228 10.71 15.88 17.75
CA GLY A 228 10.97 17.26 18.07
C GLY A 228 10.05 18.20 17.28
N GLY A 229 9.48 19.16 18.00
CA GLY A 229 8.42 20.02 17.52
C GLY A 229 8.69 20.68 16.18
N LEU A 230 7.83 20.40 15.21
CA LEU A 230 7.17 21.32 14.25
C LEU A 230 6.23 20.49 13.36
N ARG A 231 4.91 20.76 13.44
CA ARG A 231 3.86 20.42 12.44
C ARG A 231 3.88 19.01 11.82
N GLU A 232 4.19 18.01 12.63
CA GLU A 232 4.42 16.64 12.17
C GLU A 232 3.12 15.81 12.06
N ASP A 233 2.10 16.19 12.82
CA ASP A 233 0.73 15.68 12.75
C ASP A 233 0.13 15.81 11.35
N PHE A 234 0.42 16.91 10.66
CA PHE A 234 -0.05 17.18 9.31
C PHE A 234 0.68 16.37 8.23
N TRP A 235 2.02 16.26 8.29
CA TRP A 235 2.81 15.63 7.22
C TRP A 235 2.93 14.11 7.35
N SER A 236 3.06 13.57 8.56
CA SER A 236 2.95 12.12 8.79
C SER A 236 1.52 11.61 8.51
N TRP A 237 0.52 12.49 8.55
CA TRP A 237 -0.83 12.19 8.05
C TRP A 237 -0.88 12.16 6.50
N MET A 238 -0.05 12.95 5.82
CA MET A 238 -0.02 13.06 4.35
C MET A 238 0.80 11.99 3.62
N TYR A 239 1.82 11.38 4.24
CA TYR A 239 2.77 10.53 3.52
C TYR A 239 2.68 9.04 3.88
N ALA A 240 2.60 8.21 2.84
CA ALA A 240 2.66 6.76 2.96
C ALA A 240 4.06 6.30 3.39
N PHE A 241 4.18 5.09 3.94
CA PHE A 241 5.47 4.53 4.38
C PHE A 241 6.53 4.58 3.27
N GLY A 242 6.16 4.22 2.02
CA GLY A 242 7.06 4.28 0.87
C GLY A 242 7.60 5.70 0.59
N THR A 243 6.82 6.73 0.90
CA THR A 243 7.27 8.13 0.79
C THR A 243 8.28 8.49 1.86
N LEU A 244 8.03 8.11 3.11
CA LEU A 244 8.97 8.37 4.21
C LEU A 244 10.30 7.66 3.98
N LEU A 245 10.25 6.42 3.47
CA LEU A 245 11.45 5.66 3.11
C LEU A 245 12.20 6.34 1.95
N GLY A 246 11.48 6.73 0.89
CA GLY A 246 12.04 7.42 -0.26
C GLY A 246 12.72 8.75 0.07
N GLN A 247 12.21 9.48 1.06
CA GLN A 247 12.80 10.72 1.55
C GLN A 247 14.02 10.51 2.45
N GLY A 248 14.32 9.28 2.88
CA GLY A 248 15.31 8.99 3.91
C GLY A 248 14.89 9.41 5.31
N ALA A 249 13.59 9.58 5.55
CA ALA A 249 13.05 9.84 6.89
C ALA A 249 13.00 8.57 7.76
N LEU A 250 13.12 7.40 7.15
CA LEU A 250 13.19 6.09 7.81
C LEU A 250 14.37 5.29 7.25
N ASP A 251 15.09 4.59 8.13
CA ASP A 251 16.08 3.58 7.73
C ASP A 251 15.52 2.19 8.03
N ALA A 252 15.15 1.44 6.99
CA ALA A 252 14.64 0.07 7.14
C ALA A 252 15.70 -0.91 7.70
N ARG A 253 16.96 -0.48 7.82
CA ARG A 253 18.08 -1.25 8.34
C ARG A 253 18.69 -0.66 9.60
N GLU A 254 17.95 0.21 10.30
CA GLU A 254 18.38 0.77 11.59
C GLU A 254 18.80 -0.31 12.61
N TRP A 255 18.17 -1.50 12.54
CA TRP A 255 18.49 -2.67 13.37
C TRP A 255 19.94 -3.13 13.27
N GLU A 256 20.62 -2.88 12.16
CA GLU A 256 22.01 -3.30 11.96
C GLU A 256 22.99 -2.50 12.83
N ALA A 257 22.53 -1.47 13.55
CA ALA A 257 23.29 -0.82 14.60
C ALA A 257 23.32 -1.62 15.91
N ASP A 258 22.24 -2.34 16.20
CA ASP A 258 22.00 -3.00 17.49
C ASP A 258 22.18 -4.52 17.42
N TYR A 259 21.92 -5.14 16.26
CA TYR A 259 21.94 -6.59 16.10
C TYR A 259 22.84 -7.06 14.96
N SER A 260 23.66 -8.08 15.22
CA SER A 260 24.35 -8.83 14.17
C SER A 260 23.35 -9.65 13.35
N ARG A 261 23.68 -9.94 12.09
CA ARG A 261 22.82 -10.76 11.23
C ARG A 261 22.56 -12.16 11.82
N GLU A 262 23.58 -12.76 12.44
CA GLU A 262 23.47 -14.08 13.08
C GLU A 262 22.41 -14.06 14.19
N ARG A 263 22.45 -13.04 15.05
CA ARG A 263 21.44 -12.88 16.11
C ARG A 263 20.07 -12.53 15.55
N TRP A 264 20.01 -11.61 14.59
CA TRP A 264 18.78 -11.12 13.97
C TRP A 264 17.99 -12.25 13.28
N GLU A 265 18.67 -13.15 12.60
CA GLU A 265 18.05 -14.25 11.84
C GLU A 265 17.94 -15.57 12.65
N SER A 266 18.46 -15.59 13.89
CA SER A 266 18.54 -16.77 14.76
C SER A 266 17.18 -17.41 15.06
N VAL A 267 17.18 -18.73 15.25
CA VAL A 267 15.97 -19.47 15.68
C VAL A 267 15.53 -19.07 17.08
N GLU A 268 16.49 -18.76 17.96
CA GLU A 268 16.20 -18.30 19.32
C GLU A 268 15.46 -16.96 19.31
N GLY A 269 15.96 -15.99 18.53
CA GLY A 269 15.32 -14.67 18.37
C GLY A 269 13.92 -14.73 17.78
N ARG A 270 13.56 -15.85 17.13
CA ARG A 270 12.20 -16.07 16.65
C ARG A 270 11.20 -16.34 17.76
N ASN A 271 11.65 -17.01 18.81
CA ASN A 271 10.78 -17.52 19.89
C ASN A 271 10.81 -16.63 21.14
N GLN A 272 11.86 -15.81 21.31
CA GLN A 272 12.00 -14.91 22.43
C GLN A 272 12.69 -13.59 22.03
N VAL A 273 12.58 -12.60 22.91
CA VAL A 273 13.29 -11.33 22.76
C VAL A 273 14.74 -11.52 23.16
N LEU A 274 15.65 -11.24 22.24
CA LEU A 274 17.08 -11.21 22.50
C LEU A 274 17.54 -9.77 22.68
N GLU A 275 18.43 -9.56 23.65
CA GLU A 275 19.13 -8.29 23.80
C GLU A 275 20.06 -8.04 22.60
N PRO A 276 20.28 -6.76 22.23
CA PRO A 276 21.29 -6.34 21.25
C PRO A 276 22.67 -6.97 21.53
N ASP A 277 23.37 -7.37 20.47
CA ASP A 277 24.76 -7.85 20.54
C ASP A 277 25.78 -6.90 19.92
N LEU A 278 25.31 -5.80 19.33
CA LEU A 278 26.13 -4.68 18.88
C LEU A 278 25.94 -3.48 19.83
N ASP A 279 26.77 -2.45 19.66
CA ASP A 279 26.84 -1.30 20.57
C ASP A 279 25.88 -0.16 20.22
N GLY A 280 25.10 -0.28 19.15
CA GLY A 280 24.16 0.75 18.70
C GLY A 280 24.83 2.00 18.11
N THR A 281 26.17 2.01 17.94
CA THR A 281 26.90 3.23 17.55
C THR A 281 26.99 3.44 16.04
N ARG A 282 26.58 2.45 15.24
CA ARG A 282 26.54 2.58 13.79
C ARG A 282 25.60 3.72 13.42
N LYS A 283 26.13 4.72 12.71
CA LYS A 283 25.32 5.78 12.12
C LYS A 283 24.49 5.21 10.98
N SER A 284 23.23 5.63 10.90
CA SER A 284 22.40 5.38 9.72
C SER A 284 23.12 5.91 8.47
N GLU A 285 23.05 5.13 7.40
CA GLU A 285 23.60 5.49 6.08
C GLU A 285 22.58 6.28 5.25
N VAL A 286 21.36 6.47 5.75
CA VAL A 286 20.33 7.26 5.06
C VAL A 286 20.37 8.70 5.55
N GLU A 287 20.26 9.63 4.60
CA GLU A 287 20.13 11.06 4.90
C GLU A 287 18.73 11.52 4.49
N PHE A 288 18.03 12.17 5.42
CA PHE A 288 16.72 12.75 5.13
C PHE A 288 16.88 13.95 4.20
N CYS A 289 16.13 13.96 3.09
CA CYS A 289 16.21 15.02 2.08
C CYS A 289 15.69 16.39 2.55
N GLY A 290 15.10 16.48 3.75
CA GLY A 290 14.57 17.74 4.30
C GLY A 290 13.18 18.13 3.77
N TRP A 291 12.65 19.25 4.29
CA TRP A 291 11.41 19.86 3.82
C TRP A 291 11.67 21.21 3.15
N PRO A 292 11.00 21.55 2.03
CA PRO A 292 10.13 20.68 1.22
C PRO A 292 10.92 19.53 0.57
N ASP A 293 10.25 18.40 0.34
CA ASP A 293 10.90 17.15 -0.12
C ASP A 293 11.28 17.14 -1.61
N GLY A 294 11.24 18.30 -2.28
CA GLY A 294 11.59 18.44 -3.69
C GLY A 294 10.75 17.60 -4.67
N GLY A 295 9.61 17.05 -4.25
CA GLY A 295 8.78 16.16 -5.07
C GLY A 295 9.13 14.67 -4.96
N VAL A 296 9.98 14.26 -4.01
CA VAL A 296 10.32 12.84 -3.76
C VAL A 296 9.06 12.01 -3.55
N GLY A 297 8.06 12.51 -2.80
CA GLY A 297 6.79 11.80 -2.60
C GLY A 297 6.03 11.52 -3.90
N GLY A 298 6.04 12.47 -4.84
CA GLY A 298 5.48 12.29 -6.18
C GLY A 298 6.26 11.28 -7.00
N ALA A 299 7.59 11.35 -6.94
CA ALA A 299 8.50 10.44 -7.64
C ALA A 299 8.28 8.98 -7.22
N VAL A 300 8.43 8.67 -5.92
CA VAL A 300 8.28 7.29 -5.42
C VAL A 300 6.87 6.75 -5.62
N GLY A 301 5.87 7.63 -5.53
CA GLY A 301 4.50 7.31 -5.89
C GLY A 301 4.35 6.93 -7.37
N GLY A 302 4.97 7.68 -8.27
CA GLY A 302 5.01 7.39 -9.70
C GLY A 302 5.79 6.12 -10.05
N MET A 303 6.75 5.72 -9.21
CA MET A 303 7.54 4.48 -9.34
C MET A 303 6.82 3.23 -8.81
N GLY A 304 5.68 3.39 -8.11
CA GLY A 304 4.94 2.27 -7.51
C GLY A 304 5.41 1.86 -6.12
N TRP A 305 6.20 2.69 -5.42
CA TRP A 305 6.65 2.40 -4.05
C TRP A 305 5.53 2.53 -3.02
N VAL A 306 4.40 3.13 -3.41
CA VAL A 306 3.22 3.32 -2.59
C VAL A 306 2.13 2.37 -3.05
N GLU A 307 1.75 1.44 -2.19
CA GLU A 307 0.68 0.47 -2.46
C GLU A 307 -0.72 1.10 -2.41
N GLU A 308 -1.63 0.60 -3.25
CA GLU A 308 -3.06 0.95 -3.13
C GLU A 308 -3.70 0.20 -1.94
N LEU A 309 -3.22 -1.02 -1.67
CA LEU A 309 -3.67 -1.85 -0.57
C LEU A 309 -2.47 -2.46 0.18
N GLY A 310 -2.49 -2.34 1.51
CA GLY A 310 -1.45 -2.89 2.38
C GLY A 310 -1.26 -4.42 2.26
N SER A 311 -0.19 -4.93 2.86
CA SER A 311 0.07 -6.36 2.99
C SER A 311 -1.03 -7.11 3.77
N GLU A 312 -1.03 -8.45 3.75
CA GLU A 312 -2.04 -9.22 4.47
C GLU A 312 -1.95 -9.01 5.97
N GLU A 313 -0.74 -8.82 6.51
CA GLU A 313 -0.49 -8.52 7.92
C GLU A 313 -1.15 -7.20 8.31
N GLU A 314 -0.98 -6.17 7.46
CA GLU A 314 -1.56 -4.85 7.68
C GLU A 314 -3.09 -4.87 7.61
N VAL A 315 -3.66 -5.57 6.62
CA VAL A 315 -5.13 -5.70 6.49
C VAL A 315 -5.71 -6.51 7.65
N THR A 316 -5.07 -7.62 8.02
CA THR A 316 -5.52 -8.47 9.13
C THR A 316 -5.47 -7.71 10.45
N PHE A 317 -4.40 -6.93 10.68
CA PHE A 317 -4.31 -6.08 11.87
C PHE A 317 -5.43 -5.04 11.92
N LEU A 318 -5.65 -4.28 10.84
CA LEU A 318 -6.72 -3.27 10.81
C LEU A 318 -8.12 -3.89 10.96
N ALA A 319 -8.35 -5.08 10.40
CA ALA A 319 -9.58 -5.83 10.58
C ALA A 319 -9.79 -6.26 12.03
N ALA A 320 -8.74 -6.73 12.72
CA ALA A 320 -8.81 -7.07 14.13
C ALA A 320 -9.04 -5.83 15.02
N VAL A 321 -8.43 -4.68 14.69
CA VAL A 321 -8.71 -3.40 15.37
C VAL A 321 -10.16 -2.99 15.19
N ALA A 322 -10.67 -3.01 13.96
CA ALA A 322 -12.06 -2.65 13.67
C ALA A 322 -13.06 -3.57 14.39
N ALA A 323 -12.77 -4.86 14.44
CA ALA A 323 -13.54 -5.86 15.19
C ALA A 323 -13.51 -5.56 16.70
N LYS A 324 -12.33 -5.25 17.25
CA LYS A 324 -12.20 -4.93 18.67
C LYS A 324 -12.89 -3.63 19.06
N GLU A 325 -12.85 -2.62 18.20
CA GLU A 325 -13.57 -1.37 18.42
C GLU A 325 -15.08 -1.63 18.58
N VAL A 326 -15.66 -2.49 17.75
CA VAL A 326 -17.11 -2.75 17.80
C VAL A 326 -17.52 -3.70 18.93
N GLU A 327 -16.62 -4.53 19.45
CA GLU A 327 -16.87 -5.35 20.66
C GLU A 327 -17.21 -4.50 21.89
N THR A 328 -16.74 -3.24 21.92
CA THR A 328 -17.00 -2.31 23.02
C THR A 328 -18.36 -1.63 22.93
N LEU A 329 -19.16 -1.94 21.90
CA LEU A 329 -20.49 -1.35 21.69
C LEU A 329 -21.59 -2.10 22.45
N ASP A 330 -22.27 -1.38 23.34
CA ASP A 330 -23.55 -1.79 23.93
C ASP A 330 -24.71 -1.45 22.97
N GLY A 331 -24.98 -2.31 21.98
CA GLY A 331 -26.15 -2.20 21.09
C GLY A 331 -26.08 -1.06 20.05
N GLU A 332 -27.20 -0.37 19.79
CA GLU A 332 -27.30 0.74 18.81
C GLU A 332 -26.96 2.12 19.39
N ILE A 333 -27.12 2.31 20.69
CA ILE A 333 -26.99 3.61 21.38
C ILE A 333 -25.50 4.08 21.44
N GLY A 334 -24.55 3.23 21.05
CA GLY A 334 -23.11 3.52 21.07
C GLY A 334 -22.44 3.83 19.71
N MET A 335 -23.15 3.80 18.57
CA MET A 335 -22.52 3.96 17.26
C MET A 335 -22.05 5.40 17.00
N ASN A 336 -20.74 5.62 17.08
CA ASN A 336 -20.09 6.84 16.60
C ASN A 336 -19.62 6.71 15.12
N TYR A 337 -20.37 7.27 14.18
CA TYR A 337 -20.07 7.24 12.74
C TYR A 337 -18.87 8.11 12.31
N ALA A 338 -18.23 8.83 13.23
CA ALA A 338 -16.89 9.40 12.96
C ALA A 338 -15.80 8.31 12.94
N ILE A 339 -16.09 7.14 13.54
CA ILE A 339 -15.20 5.97 13.58
C ILE A 339 -15.54 5.05 12.41
N ARG A 340 -14.51 4.71 11.60
CA ARG A 340 -14.69 3.91 10.39
C ARG A 340 -15.27 2.53 10.66
N SER A 341 -14.84 1.83 11.71
CA SER A 341 -15.36 0.50 12.06
C SER A 341 -16.85 0.53 12.36
N HIS A 342 -17.34 1.58 13.03
CA HIS A 342 -18.77 1.77 13.30
C HIS A 342 -19.55 2.08 12.02
N MET A 343 -19.00 2.89 11.11
CA MET A 343 -19.61 3.11 9.79
C MET A 343 -19.76 1.78 9.04
N LEU A 344 -18.69 1.00 8.98
CA LEU A 344 -18.68 -0.29 8.28
C LEU A 344 -19.59 -1.32 8.95
N LEU A 345 -19.68 -1.32 10.28
CA LEU A 345 -20.66 -2.14 10.99
C LEU A 345 -22.10 -1.72 10.67
N GLY A 346 -22.38 -0.42 10.60
CA GLY A 346 -23.70 0.09 10.22
C GLY A 346 -24.11 -0.38 8.81
N ILE A 347 -23.17 -0.36 7.86
CA ILE A 347 -23.39 -0.89 6.51
C ILE A 347 -23.67 -2.39 6.57
N LEU A 348 -22.82 -3.13 7.29
CA LEU A 348 -22.96 -4.58 7.43
C LEU A 348 -24.30 -4.96 8.05
N ARG A 349 -24.79 -4.21 9.06
CA ARG A 349 -26.13 -4.40 9.62
C ARG A 349 -27.23 -4.14 8.58
N ALA A 350 -27.11 -3.07 7.80
CA ALA A 350 -28.07 -2.74 6.74
C ALA A 350 -28.17 -3.81 5.64
N VAL A 351 -27.10 -4.59 5.40
CA VAL A 351 -27.15 -5.73 4.47
C VAL A 351 -28.17 -6.79 4.91
N PHE A 352 -28.37 -6.99 6.22
CA PHE A 352 -29.33 -7.96 6.76
C PHE A 352 -30.77 -7.42 6.84
N GLU A 353 -30.98 -6.16 6.50
CA GLU A 353 -32.32 -5.56 6.45
C GLU A 353 -32.96 -5.74 5.06
N THR A 354 -34.30 -5.69 5.00
CA THR A 354 -35.05 -5.86 3.74
C THR A 354 -36.13 -4.79 3.58
N GLY A 355 -36.51 -4.53 2.33
CA GLY A 355 -37.57 -3.57 2.00
C GLY A 355 -37.30 -2.17 2.55
N GLN A 356 -38.31 -1.57 3.17
CA GLN A 356 -38.23 -0.22 3.71
C GLN A 356 -37.21 -0.10 4.86
N ALA A 357 -37.04 -1.13 5.69
CA ALA A 357 -36.09 -1.10 6.80
C ALA A 357 -34.64 -0.91 6.31
N ARG A 358 -34.30 -1.52 5.16
CA ARG A 358 -32.99 -1.33 4.52
C ARG A 358 -32.82 0.09 4.00
N VAL A 359 -33.85 0.65 3.37
CA VAL A 359 -33.84 2.03 2.86
C VAL A 359 -33.63 3.02 4.01
N ASP A 360 -34.39 2.86 5.09
CA ASP A 360 -34.31 3.73 6.27
C ASP A 360 -32.92 3.63 6.93
N ALA A 361 -32.36 2.42 7.06
CA ALA A 361 -31.03 2.20 7.62
C ALA A 361 -29.93 2.86 6.78
N VAL A 362 -30.02 2.76 5.44
CA VAL A 362 -29.04 3.37 4.53
C VAL A 362 -29.12 4.90 4.55
N GLU A 363 -30.33 5.47 4.55
CA GLU A 363 -30.51 6.92 4.62
C GLU A 363 -30.04 7.50 5.96
N GLU A 364 -30.32 6.81 7.07
CA GLU A 364 -29.80 7.21 8.37
C GLU A 364 -28.26 7.14 8.42
N LEU A 365 -27.67 6.07 7.88
CA LEU A 365 -26.20 5.95 7.80
C LEU A 365 -25.61 7.09 6.97
N LYS A 366 -26.19 7.38 5.80
CA LYS A 366 -25.79 8.51 4.94
C LYS A 366 -25.85 9.83 5.69
N ARG A 367 -26.96 10.10 6.39
CA ARG A 367 -27.12 11.31 7.21
C ARG A 367 -26.02 11.41 8.27
N GLN A 368 -25.73 10.34 8.99
CA GLN A 368 -24.74 10.33 10.07
C GLN A 368 -23.30 10.51 9.57
N VAL A 369 -22.92 9.86 8.47
CA VAL A 369 -21.55 10.00 7.93
C VAL A 369 -21.28 11.40 7.35
N VAL A 370 -22.32 12.06 6.82
CA VAL A 370 -22.26 13.46 6.37
C VAL A 370 -22.21 14.40 7.56
N LEU A 371 -23.04 14.19 8.58
CA LEU A 371 -23.04 15.01 9.81
C LEU A 371 -21.70 14.97 10.54
N THR A 372 -21.06 13.80 10.57
CA THR A 372 -19.71 13.61 11.15
C THR A 372 -18.58 14.12 10.23
N ARG A 373 -18.92 14.66 9.06
CA ARG A 373 -18.01 15.23 8.05
C ARG A 373 -16.94 14.24 7.57
N ARG A 374 -17.23 12.94 7.66
CA ARG A 374 -16.35 11.86 7.16
C ARG A 374 -16.41 11.75 5.64
N LEU A 375 -17.60 12.01 5.09
CA LEU A 375 -17.90 12.04 3.66
C LEU A 375 -18.71 13.30 3.33
N ASP A 376 -18.50 13.83 2.13
CA ASP A 376 -19.37 14.86 1.59
C ASP A 376 -20.70 14.26 1.13
N GLU A 377 -21.74 15.09 1.05
CA GLU A 377 -23.10 14.66 0.74
C GLU A 377 -23.22 13.99 -0.63
N ASP A 378 -22.49 14.49 -1.62
CA ASP A 378 -22.42 13.97 -2.99
C ASP A 378 -21.59 12.67 -3.10
N VAL A 379 -20.67 12.43 -2.15
CA VAL A 379 -19.82 11.22 -2.12
C VAL A 379 -20.44 10.10 -1.28
N ALA A 380 -21.20 10.46 -0.23
CA ALA A 380 -21.68 9.50 0.76
C ALA A 380 -22.55 8.38 0.15
N GLY A 381 -23.51 8.71 -0.72
CA GLY A 381 -24.36 7.73 -1.38
C GLY A 381 -23.58 6.70 -2.21
N PRO A 382 -22.82 7.13 -3.23
CA PRO A 382 -21.99 6.23 -4.04
C PRO A 382 -21.00 5.40 -3.22
N TRP A 383 -20.45 5.97 -2.15
CA TRP A 383 -19.55 5.24 -1.24
C TRP A 383 -20.26 4.10 -0.52
N ILE A 384 -21.44 4.37 0.06
CA ILE A 384 -22.25 3.39 0.79
C ILE A 384 -22.73 2.28 -0.15
N GLU A 385 -23.22 2.63 -1.34
CA GLU A 385 -23.68 1.65 -2.33
C GLU A 385 -22.57 0.65 -2.71
N LYS A 386 -21.35 1.13 -2.94
CA LYS A 386 -20.23 0.23 -3.24
C LYS A 386 -19.79 -0.58 -2.03
N ALA A 387 -19.82 -0.02 -0.83
CA ALA A 387 -19.55 -0.77 0.39
C ALA A 387 -20.58 -1.90 0.60
N LEU A 388 -21.87 -1.61 0.41
CA LEU A 388 -22.96 -2.59 0.46
C LEU A 388 -22.70 -3.73 -0.53
N GLY A 389 -22.41 -3.44 -1.79
CA GLY A 389 -22.15 -4.48 -2.79
C GLY A 389 -20.97 -5.40 -2.47
N LEU A 390 -19.99 -4.94 -1.69
CA LEU A 390 -18.88 -5.77 -1.21
C LEU A 390 -19.27 -6.64 0.00
N MET A 391 -20.22 -6.18 0.83
CA MET A 391 -20.65 -6.86 2.05
C MET A 391 -21.83 -7.81 1.82
N GLU A 392 -22.65 -7.57 0.80
CA GLU A 392 -23.83 -8.37 0.45
C GLU A 392 -23.57 -9.88 0.34
N PRO A 393 -22.51 -10.37 -0.33
CA PRO A 393 -22.23 -11.80 -0.41
C PRO A 393 -22.10 -12.48 0.96
N PHE A 394 -21.63 -11.76 1.97
CA PHE A 394 -21.42 -12.32 3.31
C PHE A 394 -22.73 -12.53 4.08
N ALA A 395 -23.81 -11.83 3.74
CA ALA A 395 -25.11 -12.07 4.36
C ALA A 395 -25.89 -13.23 3.72
N ILE A 396 -25.55 -13.61 2.49
CA ILE A 396 -26.12 -14.81 1.85
C ILE A 396 -25.58 -16.06 2.55
N ASP A 397 -24.28 -16.05 2.86
CA ASP A 397 -23.57 -17.20 3.42
C ASP A 397 -23.59 -17.25 4.97
N ALA A 398 -24.05 -16.19 5.62
CA ALA A 398 -24.06 -16.09 7.09
C ALA A 398 -25.47 -15.91 7.65
N GLN A 399 -25.70 -16.53 8.81
CA GLN A 399 -26.85 -16.20 9.64
C GLN A 399 -26.63 -14.83 10.29
N ARG A 400 -27.71 -14.04 10.42
CA ARG A 400 -27.67 -12.75 11.13
C ARG A 400 -27.11 -12.95 12.54
N PRO A 401 -26.03 -12.25 12.93
CA PRO A 401 -25.47 -12.39 14.27
C PRO A 401 -26.47 -11.96 15.37
N GLU A 402 -26.51 -12.72 16.46
CA GLU A 402 -27.39 -12.47 17.61
C GLU A 402 -26.78 -11.50 18.64
N ASP A 403 -25.45 -11.39 18.69
CA ASP A 403 -24.72 -10.60 19.67
C ASP A 403 -23.56 -9.80 19.06
N THR A 404 -22.96 -8.92 19.87
CA THR A 404 -21.84 -8.07 19.45
C THR A 404 -20.62 -8.88 19.03
N SER A 405 -20.38 -10.05 19.63
CA SER A 405 -19.26 -10.94 19.29
C SER A 405 -19.40 -11.50 17.87
N GLY A 406 -20.59 -11.97 17.51
CA GLY A 406 -20.90 -12.45 16.16
C GLY A 406 -20.79 -11.33 15.12
N TRP A 407 -21.23 -10.11 15.45
CA TRP A 407 -21.04 -8.94 14.57
C TRP A 407 -19.57 -8.59 14.39
N SER A 408 -18.78 -8.61 15.46
CA SER A 408 -17.32 -8.38 15.44
C SER A 408 -16.61 -9.38 14.52
N LEU A 409 -16.92 -10.68 14.67
CA LEU A 409 -16.34 -11.75 13.86
C LEU A 409 -16.71 -11.64 12.38
N LEU A 410 -17.99 -11.35 12.09
CA LEU A 410 -18.43 -11.19 10.71
C LEU A 410 -17.77 -9.95 10.06
N LEU A 411 -17.73 -8.83 10.78
CA LEU A 411 -17.06 -7.61 10.32
C LEU A 411 -15.57 -7.87 10.05
N ARG A 412 -14.88 -8.57 10.96
CA ARG A 412 -13.47 -8.95 10.77
C ARG A 412 -13.27 -9.72 9.48
N ARG A 413 -14.07 -10.77 9.24
CA ARG A 413 -13.98 -11.60 8.03
C ARG A 413 -14.19 -10.77 6.76
N VAL A 414 -15.25 -9.95 6.73
CA VAL A 414 -15.56 -9.06 5.61
C VAL A 414 -14.37 -8.17 5.29
N LEU A 415 -13.75 -7.56 6.32
CA LEU A 415 -12.64 -6.62 6.16
C LEU A 415 -11.32 -7.29 5.79
N GLU A 416 -11.06 -8.51 6.26
CA GLU A 416 -9.89 -9.30 5.83
C GLU A 416 -9.97 -9.64 4.33
N GLU A 417 -11.17 -9.98 3.83
CA GLU A 417 -11.39 -10.29 2.41
C GLU A 417 -11.53 -9.02 1.53
N ASN A 418 -11.91 -7.88 2.12
CA ASN A 418 -12.17 -6.62 1.42
C ASN A 418 -11.37 -5.44 2.02
N GLY A 419 -10.05 -5.60 2.14
CA GLY A 419 -9.17 -4.59 2.73
C GLY A 419 -9.24 -3.19 2.10
N GLN A 420 -9.73 -3.06 0.86
CA GLN A 420 -10.02 -1.77 0.23
C GLN A 420 -11.03 -0.91 1.00
N LEU A 421 -11.87 -1.50 1.85
CA LEU A 421 -12.80 -0.79 2.73
C LEU A 421 -12.07 0.07 3.79
N PHE A 422 -10.80 -0.23 4.06
CA PHE A 422 -9.94 0.64 4.86
C PHE A 422 -9.43 1.85 4.09
N GLY A 423 -9.75 1.99 2.80
CA GLY A 423 -9.46 3.14 1.94
C GLY A 423 -8.15 3.85 2.28
N ARG A 424 -7.07 3.47 1.61
CA ARG A 424 -5.82 4.22 1.69
C ARG A 424 -5.86 5.43 0.75
N TRP A 425 -5.14 6.45 1.17
CA TRP A 425 -4.96 7.81 0.67
C TRP A 425 -5.24 8.04 -0.82
N GLN A 426 -5.85 9.17 -1.14
CA GLN A 426 -5.75 9.72 -2.49
C GLN A 426 -4.31 10.20 -2.69
N GLN A 427 -3.59 9.57 -3.63
CA GLN A 427 -2.23 9.96 -3.98
C GLN A 427 -2.20 11.41 -4.52
N TRP A 428 -1.16 12.15 -4.17
CA TRP A 428 -0.98 13.52 -4.65
C TRP A 428 -0.88 13.55 -6.18
N GLY A 429 -1.76 14.32 -6.83
CA GLY A 429 -1.70 14.58 -8.28
C GLY A 429 -2.25 13.50 -9.22
N GLY A 430 -2.74 12.37 -8.71
CA GLY A 430 -3.44 11.39 -9.54
C GLY A 430 -4.90 11.77 -9.72
N GLU A 431 -5.43 11.75 -10.95
CA GLU A 431 -6.87 11.63 -11.13
C GLU A 431 -7.35 10.42 -10.31
N PRO A 432 -8.43 10.53 -9.54
CA PRO A 432 -8.95 9.41 -8.77
C PRO A 432 -9.32 8.30 -9.75
N GLY A 433 -8.42 7.32 -9.90
CA GLY A 433 -8.76 6.05 -10.52
C GLY A 433 -10.00 5.48 -9.80
N LYS A 434 -10.78 4.66 -10.51
CA LYS A 434 -11.98 4.00 -9.94
C LYS A 434 -11.69 3.24 -8.63
N SER A 435 -10.41 2.97 -8.31
CA SER A 435 -9.87 2.31 -7.12
C SER A 435 -9.87 3.15 -5.83
N ASN A 436 -9.90 4.50 -5.89
CA ASN A 436 -9.82 5.37 -4.70
C ASN A 436 -11.18 5.68 -4.03
N LEU A 437 -12.20 4.88 -4.33
CA LEU A 437 -13.56 5.21 -3.93
C LEU A 437 -13.81 5.14 -2.41
N PHE A 438 -12.93 4.51 -1.63
CA PHE A 438 -13.11 4.32 -0.19
C PHE A 438 -12.37 5.33 0.70
N VAL A 439 -11.77 6.37 0.11
CA VAL A 439 -11.07 7.43 0.85
C VAL A 439 -12.05 8.21 1.75
N LEU A 440 -11.67 8.43 3.01
CA LEU A 440 -12.45 9.21 3.98
C LEU A 440 -11.68 10.48 4.36
N LYS A 441 -12.41 11.56 4.69
CA LYS A 441 -11.80 12.77 5.25
C LYS A 441 -11.14 12.48 6.61
N PRO A 442 -10.17 13.29 7.05
CA PRO A 442 -9.60 13.20 8.40
C PRO A 442 -10.66 13.41 9.48
N ARG A 443 -10.38 12.91 10.67
CA ARG A 443 -11.15 13.25 11.86
C ARG A 443 -10.72 14.65 12.31
N TRP A 444 -11.59 15.66 12.13
CA TRP A 444 -11.24 17.06 12.37
C TRP A 444 -11.02 17.41 13.85
N ASP A 445 -11.58 16.63 14.78
CA ASP A 445 -11.37 16.78 16.23
C ASP A 445 -9.94 16.47 16.68
N LEU A 446 -9.14 15.79 15.85
CA LEU A 446 -7.70 15.60 16.06
C LEU A 446 -6.82 16.70 15.43
N VAL A 447 -7.40 17.63 14.66
CA VAL A 447 -6.68 18.66 13.88
C VAL A 447 -6.89 20.07 14.45
N THR A 448 -7.70 20.24 15.51
CA THR A 448 -8.16 21.55 16.00
C THR A 448 -7.12 22.39 16.77
N THR A 449 -5.88 21.97 16.92
CA THR A 449 -4.83 22.84 17.50
C THR A 449 -3.91 23.40 16.40
N GLY A 450 -4.39 24.42 15.67
CA GLY A 450 -3.49 25.40 15.04
C GLY A 450 -3.37 25.44 13.50
N PHE A 451 -4.46 25.26 12.77
CA PHE A 451 -4.45 25.51 11.32
C PHE A 451 -4.57 27.01 10.99
N ASP A 452 -3.58 27.55 10.24
CA ASP A 452 -3.58 28.94 9.72
C ASP A 452 -4.54 29.04 8.52
N PRO A 453 -5.57 29.91 8.57
CA PRO A 453 -6.52 30.12 7.47
C PRO A 453 -5.88 30.52 6.13
N LYS A 454 -4.63 31.02 6.12
CA LYS A 454 -3.93 31.42 4.89
C LYS A 454 -3.65 30.28 3.92
N TRP A 455 -3.71 29.02 4.36
CA TRP A 455 -3.47 27.87 3.50
C TRP A 455 -4.61 27.58 2.51
N GLN A 456 -5.85 27.97 2.81
CA GLN A 456 -6.96 27.88 1.85
C GLN A 456 -6.75 28.77 0.61
N ALA A 457 -5.88 29.79 0.69
CA ALA A 457 -5.60 30.69 -0.42
C ALA A 457 -4.67 30.08 -1.48
N TRP A 458 -3.86 29.07 -1.13
CA TRP A 458 -2.96 28.38 -2.07
C TRP A 458 -3.66 27.35 -2.97
N HIS A 459 -4.91 27.00 -2.65
CA HIS A 459 -5.72 26.03 -3.40
C HIS A 459 -6.77 26.64 -4.33
N LYS A 460 -6.73 27.96 -4.57
CA LYS A 460 -7.37 28.47 -5.79
C LYS A 460 -6.47 28.06 -6.96
N PRO A 461 -6.99 27.39 -8.01
CA PRO A 461 -6.20 27.11 -9.19
C PRO A 461 -5.75 28.45 -9.76
N GLN A 462 -4.49 28.81 -9.56
CA GLN A 462 -3.87 29.86 -10.35
C GLN A 462 -3.81 29.29 -11.75
N GLN A 463 -4.68 29.81 -12.62
CA GLN A 463 -4.56 29.66 -14.05
C GLN A 463 -3.19 30.22 -14.43
N TYR A 464 -2.23 29.34 -14.70
CA TYR A 464 -0.98 29.72 -15.33
C TYR A 464 -1.29 29.94 -16.82
N ILE A 465 -1.09 31.19 -17.27
CA ILE A 465 -1.01 31.59 -18.69
C ILE A 465 0.34 31.14 -19.24
#